data_AF-A0A2T3ASI2-F1
#
_entry.id   AF-A0A2T3ASI2-F1
#
_cell.length_a   1.000
_cell.length_b   1.000
_cell.length_c   1.000
_cell.angle_alpha   90.00
_cell.angle_beta   90.00
_cell.angle_gamma   90.00
#
_symmetry.space_group_name_H-M   'P 1'
#
loop_
_entity.id
_entity.type
_entity.pdbx_description
1 polymer ?
#
loop_
_entity_poly.entity_id
_entity_poly.type
_entity_poly.pdbx_seq_one_letter_code
_entity_poly.pdbx_strand_id
1 'polypeptide(L)'
;MRLLVLRNLSAVRSSFSRTMSSLAPGHLLQGAHWDYRIENAVKGDNTHASAVFKAKVVPREHAPNAPRWAIIKKASPDDKTATENLYREYQSYLLPGVASAKCFRQMYDVIDNHTIALEWLDTTLADVKYQPDMRTYGLIKTVLKETLTSCDVLDGQQCVNTDYKPANILLSGIETGHVIAKVGDLGLVVPAGYLFNAQPYAMRAPEVFLGQACTKPSQVWAVAAMLLCWIKPGVLGAGDSPHPYVNEAWCMAKIKRLFPNWYIPTPDEVERPTLKSAVEFAIRFSKEELIPQAISPFEKESQKVNIPEQLRDLLRLMLVVNPSERPSASAMLGSREFQAVQDAMI
;
A
#
# COMPACT_ATOMS: atom_id res chain seq x y z
N MET A 1 -21.62 6.27 43.54
CA MET A 1 -20.73 6.05 44.71
C MET A 1 -20.11 4.66 44.49
N ARG A 2 -18.89 4.48 43.97
CA ARG A 2 -17.61 5.17 44.11
C ARG A 2 -16.88 5.26 42.75
N LEU A 3 -16.19 6.37 42.54
CA LEU A 3 -15.06 6.50 41.61
C LEU A 3 -13.86 5.70 42.11
N LEU A 4 -13.08 5.16 41.17
CA LEU A 4 -11.62 4.92 41.20
C LEU A 4 -11.25 4.42 39.80
N VAL A 5 -10.93 5.30 38.85
CA VAL A 5 -9.55 5.68 38.44
C VAL A 5 -8.61 4.47 38.40
N LEU A 6 -8.24 4.00 37.20
CA LEU A 6 -6.83 3.75 36.80
C LEU A 6 -6.72 3.14 35.38
N ARG A 7 -6.05 3.93 34.52
CA ARG A 7 -5.03 3.55 33.53
C ARG A 7 -5.41 2.75 32.28
N ASN A 8 -5.44 3.50 31.18
CA ASN A 8 -4.82 3.19 29.89
C ASN A 8 -3.64 2.20 30.04
N LEU A 9 -3.80 1.02 29.45
CA LEU A 9 -2.70 0.10 29.12
C LEU A 9 -2.46 0.18 27.61
N SER A 10 -1.95 1.34 27.19
CA SER A 10 -1.06 1.40 26.02
C SER A 10 0.38 1.33 26.54
N ALA A 11 1.21 0.59 25.81
CA ALA A 11 2.65 0.39 26.01
C ALA A 11 3.08 -0.75 26.97
N VAL A 12 3.46 -1.89 26.37
CA VAL A 12 4.78 -2.49 26.63
C VAL A 12 5.37 -2.96 25.30
N ARG A 13 6.14 -2.08 24.68
CA ARG A 13 7.42 -2.37 23.99
C ARG A 13 8.16 -1.05 23.83
N SER A 14 8.54 -0.48 24.97
CA SER A 14 9.68 0.42 25.05
C SER A 14 10.95 -0.40 24.80
N SER A 15 11.43 -0.43 23.56
CA SER A 15 12.85 -0.69 23.33
C SER A 15 13.57 0.67 23.37
N PHE A 16 14.01 1.03 24.56
CA PHE A 16 15.06 2.03 24.72
C PHE A 16 16.36 1.39 24.24
N SER A 17 16.61 1.49 22.94
CA SER A 17 17.92 1.60 22.30
C SER A 17 17.71 1.81 20.79
N ARG A 18 17.13 2.94 20.40
CA ARG A 18 17.30 3.45 19.03
C ARG A 18 18.46 4.43 19.06
N THR A 19 19.65 3.94 18.73
CA THR A 19 20.80 4.77 18.37
C THR A 19 20.31 5.75 17.30
N MET A 20 20.28 7.05 17.64
CA MET A 20 19.89 8.11 16.72
C MET A 20 20.87 8.12 15.54
N SER A 21 20.47 7.59 14.38
CA SER A 21 21.09 7.92 13.10
C SER A 21 20.44 9.15 12.46
N SER A 22 19.92 10.07 13.28
CA SER A 22 19.19 11.25 12.80
C SER A 22 20.14 12.18 12.06
N LEU A 23 19.90 12.37 10.78
CA LEU A 23 20.53 13.46 10.04
C LEU A 23 19.93 14.78 10.53
N ALA A 24 20.78 15.66 11.07
CA ALA A 24 20.34 16.95 11.59
C ALA A 24 19.94 17.90 10.44
N PRO A 25 18.95 18.79 10.64
CA PRO A 25 18.69 19.89 9.73
C PRO A 25 19.96 20.66 9.39
N GLY A 26 20.14 20.99 8.11
CA GLY A 26 21.33 21.67 7.57
C GLY A 26 22.48 20.73 7.18
N HIS A 27 22.47 19.46 7.59
CA HIS A 27 23.47 18.48 7.18
C HIS A 27 23.46 18.31 5.65
N LEU A 28 24.64 18.27 5.04
CA LEU A 28 24.82 18.14 3.60
C LEU A 28 25.30 16.73 3.27
N LEU A 29 24.53 16.00 2.46
CA LEU A 29 24.94 14.73 1.88
C LEU A 29 25.41 14.95 0.44
N GLN A 30 26.45 14.24 0.06
CA GLN A 30 27.02 14.30 -1.29
C GLN A 30 26.49 13.13 -2.12
N GLY A 31 25.71 13.42 -3.16
CA GLY A 31 25.32 12.43 -4.17
C GLY A 31 26.24 12.43 -5.38
N ALA A 32 25.93 11.56 -6.35
CA ALA A 32 26.64 11.53 -7.62
C ALA A 32 26.20 12.70 -8.51
N HIS A 33 24.89 12.94 -8.61
CA HIS A 33 24.34 14.01 -9.44
C HIS A 33 24.24 15.34 -8.68
N TRP A 34 23.73 15.33 -7.45
CA TRP A 34 23.49 16.54 -6.65
C TRP A 34 23.93 16.39 -5.20
N ASP A 35 24.05 17.52 -4.51
CA ASP A 35 24.15 17.52 -3.04
C ASP A 35 22.77 17.71 -2.41
N TYR A 36 22.58 17.19 -1.20
CA TYR A 36 21.30 17.17 -0.51
C TYR A 36 21.42 17.76 0.87
N ARG A 37 20.83 18.95 1.08
CA ARG A 37 20.79 19.61 2.39
C ARG A 37 19.52 19.21 3.12
N ILE A 38 19.66 18.48 4.21
CA ILE A 38 18.55 18.00 5.03
C ILE A 38 17.77 19.18 5.61
N GLU A 39 16.45 19.21 5.42
CA GLU A 39 15.55 20.18 6.06
C GLU A 39 14.98 19.60 7.35
N ASN A 40 14.20 18.52 7.23
CA ASN A 40 13.47 17.95 8.34
C ASN A 40 13.19 16.47 8.13
N ALA A 41 12.99 15.74 9.23
CA ALA A 41 12.46 14.39 9.16
C ALA A 41 11.02 14.43 8.59
N VAL A 42 10.68 13.44 7.78
CA VAL A 42 9.33 13.21 7.28
C VAL A 42 8.69 12.15 8.16
N LYS A 43 7.52 12.45 8.72
CA LYS A 43 6.78 11.51 9.53
C LYS A 43 6.04 10.55 8.59
N GLY A 44 6.38 9.26 8.64
CA GLY A 44 5.64 8.21 7.94
C GLY A 44 4.46 7.67 8.76
N ASP A 45 3.87 6.58 8.29
CA ASP A 45 2.78 5.84 8.94
C ASP A 45 3.23 4.97 10.15
N ASN A 46 4.48 5.12 10.59
CA ASN A 46 5.19 4.31 11.60
C ASN A 46 5.40 2.83 11.25
N THR A 47 5.13 2.42 10.01
CA THR A 47 5.39 1.05 9.54
C THR A 47 6.74 0.92 8.83
N HIS A 48 7.32 2.03 8.36
CA HIS A 48 8.64 2.03 7.73
C HIS A 48 9.75 1.86 8.76
N ALA A 49 10.70 0.96 8.47
CA ALA A 49 11.88 0.73 9.30
C ALA A 49 13.00 1.76 9.04
N SER A 50 13.03 2.37 7.86
CA SER A 50 14.00 3.40 7.47
C SER A 50 13.59 4.79 7.98
N ALA A 51 14.59 5.61 8.31
CA ALA A 51 14.38 7.04 8.54
C ALA A 51 14.23 7.77 7.19
N VAL A 52 13.32 8.73 7.13
CA VAL A 52 13.02 9.49 5.92
C VAL A 52 13.15 10.98 6.22
N PHE A 53 13.81 11.71 5.34
CA PHE A 53 14.05 13.14 5.47
C PHE A 53 13.69 13.86 4.18
N LYS A 54 13.18 15.07 4.31
CA LYS A 54 13.09 16.02 3.21
C LYS A 54 14.44 16.73 3.09
N ALA A 55 14.93 16.89 1.87
CA ALA A 55 16.15 17.63 1.60
C ALA A 55 15.95 18.62 0.46
N LYS A 56 16.58 19.80 0.60
CA LYS A 56 16.79 20.72 -0.51
C LYS A 56 17.91 20.19 -1.38
N VAL A 57 17.66 20.06 -2.67
CA VAL A 57 18.70 19.66 -3.63
C VAL A 57 19.55 20.89 -3.96
N VAL A 58 20.85 20.69 -3.96
CA VAL A 58 21.86 21.70 -4.25
C VAL A 58 22.53 21.27 -5.56
N PRO A 59 22.33 22.03 -6.66
CA PRO A 59 22.93 21.72 -7.95
C PRO A 59 24.45 21.69 -7.87
N ARG A 60 25.08 20.81 -8.65
CA ARG A 60 26.51 20.80 -8.91
C ARG A 60 26.80 21.43 -10.28
N GLU A 61 28.02 21.92 -10.49
CA GLU A 61 28.41 22.62 -11.73
C GLU A 61 28.10 21.82 -13.01
N HIS A 62 28.25 20.50 -12.96
CA HIS A 62 28.01 19.60 -14.10
C HIS A 62 26.56 19.10 -14.21
N ALA A 63 25.66 19.47 -13.29
CA ALA A 63 24.26 19.04 -13.26
C ALA A 63 23.31 20.18 -12.83
N PRO A 64 23.21 21.28 -13.61
CA PRO A 64 22.48 22.48 -13.22
C PRO A 64 20.96 22.29 -13.16
N ASN A 65 20.41 21.31 -13.88
CA ASN A 65 18.97 21.01 -13.97
C ASN A 65 18.50 20.19 -12.76
N ALA A 66 18.73 20.69 -11.55
CA ALA A 66 18.35 20.00 -10.32
C ALA A 66 16.87 20.19 -10.00
N PRO A 67 16.14 19.14 -9.56
CA PRO A 67 14.85 19.31 -8.92
C PRO A 67 15.01 20.14 -7.65
N ARG A 68 13.94 20.76 -7.16
CA ARG A 68 14.03 21.60 -5.95
C ARG A 68 14.21 20.79 -4.66
N TRP A 69 13.56 19.63 -4.61
CA TRP A 69 13.41 18.83 -3.40
C TRP A 69 13.68 17.36 -3.67
N ALA A 70 14.17 16.66 -2.65
CA ALA A 70 14.34 15.21 -2.64
C ALA A 70 13.87 14.64 -1.30
N ILE A 71 13.54 13.34 -1.33
CA ILE A 71 13.42 12.49 -0.15
C ILE A 71 14.75 11.76 0.04
N ILE A 72 15.31 11.82 1.24
CA ILE A 72 16.44 10.98 1.65
C ILE A 72 15.89 9.85 2.51
N LYS A 73 16.05 8.61 2.04
CA LYS A 73 15.67 7.40 2.79
C LYS A 73 16.94 6.72 3.27
N LYS A 74 17.05 6.55 4.59
CA LYS A 74 18.22 5.99 5.25
C LYS A 74 17.84 4.79 6.11
N ALA A 75 18.44 3.64 5.85
CA ALA A 75 18.33 2.47 6.72
C ALA A 75 19.30 2.59 7.91
N SER A 76 18.90 2.10 9.07
CA SER A 76 19.82 1.94 10.19
C SER A 76 20.76 0.77 9.88
N PRO A 77 22.09 0.93 9.97
CA PRO A 77 23.03 -0.18 9.74
C PRO A 77 22.80 -1.37 10.67
N ASP A 78 22.28 -1.12 11.87
CA ASP A 78 21.97 -2.15 12.87
C ASP A 78 20.63 -2.86 12.61
N ASP A 79 19.80 -2.34 11.70
CA ASP A 79 18.51 -2.93 11.32
C ASP A 79 18.65 -3.67 9.99
N LYS A 80 18.94 -4.98 10.09
CA LYS A 80 19.11 -5.85 8.92
C LYS A 80 17.91 -5.82 7.99
N THR A 81 16.69 -5.84 8.54
CA THR A 81 15.46 -5.80 7.75
C THR A 81 15.34 -4.49 6.99
N ALA A 82 15.64 -3.36 7.63
CA ALA A 82 15.64 -2.05 6.97
C ALA A 82 16.68 -1.98 5.85
N THR A 83 17.90 -2.48 6.09
CA THR A 83 18.97 -2.49 5.08
C THR A 83 18.63 -3.40 3.91
N GLU A 84 18.09 -4.61 4.16
CA GLU A 84 17.65 -5.52 3.09
C GLU A 84 16.50 -4.93 2.26
N ASN A 85 15.52 -4.29 2.91
CA ASN A 85 14.42 -3.60 2.23
C ASN A 85 14.94 -2.45 1.37
N LEU A 86 15.87 -1.63 1.88
CA LEU A 86 16.44 -0.52 1.13
C LEU A 86 17.26 -1.01 -0.06
N TYR A 87 18.03 -2.08 0.11
CA TYR A 87 18.78 -2.72 -0.97
C TYR A 87 17.83 -3.26 -2.05
N ARG A 88 16.74 -3.92 -1.67
CA ARG A 88 15.70 -4.35 -2.62
C ARG A 88 15.03 -3.17 -3.33
N GLU A 89 14.77 -2.08 -2.63
CA GLU A 89 14.21 -0.86 -3.26
C GLU A 89 15.17 -0.31 -4.31
N TYR A 90 16.46 -0.22 -4.00
CA TYR A 90 17.49 0.15 -4.97
C TYR A 90 17.50 -0.79 -6.18
N GLN A 91 17.53 -2.11 -5.97
CA GLN A 91 17.50 -3.09 -7.07
C GLN A 91 16.23 -2.96 -7.93
N SER A 92 15.09 -2.68 -7.30
CA SER A 92 13.82 -2.47 -8.00
C SER A 92 13.87 -1.25 -8.91
N TYR A 93 14.62 -0.21 -8.55
CA TYR A 93 14.82 0.94 -9.44
C TYR A 93 15.73 0.67 -10.63
N LEU A 94 16.55 -0.39 -10.59
CA LEU A 94 17.38 -0.82 -11.72
C LEU A 94 16.64 -1.68 -12.74
N LEU A 95 15.45 -2.17 -12.39
CA LEU A 95 14.58 -2.93 -13.29
C LEU A 95 14.21 -2.06 -14.51
N PRO A 96 14.49 -2.47 -15.77
CA PRO A 96 14.30 -1.62 -16.94
C PRO A 96 12.90 -1.01 -17.09
N GLY A 97 11.86 -1.79 -16.76
CA GLY A 97 10.48 -1.29 -16.79
C GLY A 97 10.21 -0.26 -15.70
N VAL A 98 10.79 -0.43 -14.50
CA VAL A 98 10.60 0.51 -13.38
C VAL A 98 11.36 1.81 -13.65
N ALA A 99 12.60 1.71 -14.14
CA ALA A 99 13.44 2.87 -14.45
C ALA A 99 12.84 3.79 -15.51
N SER A 100 12.06 3.23 -16.46
CA SER A 100 11.49 3.97 -17.59
C SER A 100 10.04 4.43 -17.35
N ALA A 101 9.29 3.76 -16.47
CA ALA A 101 7.88 4.04 -16.27
C ALA A 101 7.65 5.26 -15.35
N LYS A 102 6.73 6.13 -15.75
CA LYS A 102 6.37 7.35 -14.98
C LYS A 102 5.52 7.06 -13.74
N CYS A 103 4.92 5.88 -13.65
CA CYS A 103 4.07 5.47 -12.54
C CYS A 103 4.85 5.17 -11.26
N PHE A 104 6.17 5.10 -11.29
CA PHE A 104 7.02 4.95 -10.10
C PHE A 104 7.71 6.26 -9.74
N ARG A 105 7.86 6.52 -8.44
CA ARG A 105 8.71 7.61 -7.92
C ARG A 105 10.13 7.41 -8.42
N GLN A 106 10.80 8.44 -8.92
CA GLN A 106 12.18 8.30 -9.40
C GLN A 106 13.20 8.18 -8.26
N MET A 107 14.29 7.46 -8.52
CA MET A 107 15.51 7.49 -7.71
C MET A 107 16.51 8.47 -8.33
N TYR A 108 16.92 9.47 -7.56
CA TYR A 108 17.87 10.50 -8.00
C TYR A 108 19.31 10.06 -7.81
N ASP A 109 19.65 9.51 -6.64
CA ASP A 109 21.01 9.09 -6.33
C ASP A 109 21.03 7.91 -5.36
N VAL A 110 22.10 7.13 -5.43
CA VAL A 110 22.57 6.29 -4.32
C VAL A 110 23.69 7.06 -3.65
N ILE A 111 23.50 7.43 -2.39
CA ILE A 111 24.47 8.24 -1.63
C ILE A 111 25.52 7.31 -0.99
N ASP A 112 25.05 6.23 -0.37
CA ASP A 112 25.87 5.16 0.18
C ASP A 112 25.05 3.86 0.27
N ASN A 113 25.65 2.78 0.80
CA ASN A 113 25.02 1.46 0.93
C ASN A 113 23.74 1.44 1.79
N HIS A 114 23.47 2.50 2.55
CA HIS A 114 22.34 2.61 3.47
C HIS A 114 21.48 3.85 3.20
N THR A 115 21.75 4.60 2.13
CA THR A 115 21.12 5.90 1.90
C THR A 115 20.88 6.13 0.41
N ILE A 116 19.62 6.38 0.05
CA ILE A 116 19.21 6.76 -1.32
C ILE A 116 18.47 8.10 -1.32
N ALA A 117 18.63 8.86 -2.40
CA ALA A 117 17.86 10.06 -2.69
C ALA A 117 16.80 9.76 -3.75
N LEU A 118 15.58 10.23 -3.49
CA LEU A 118 14.38 9.90 -4.24
C LEU A 118 13.62 11.18 -4.58
N GLU A 119 12.80 11.12 -5.62
CA GLU A 119 11.90 12.21 -6.02
C GLU A 119 10.94 12.59 -4.88
N TRP A 120 10.79 13.91 -4.68
CA TRP A 120 9.81 14.47 -3.76
C TRP A 120 8.44 14.58 -4.42
N LEU A 121 7.41 14.12 -3.71
CA LEU A 121 6.00 14.42 -3.98
C LEU A 121 5.38 15.02 -2.71
N ASP A 122 4.34 15.84 -2.88
CA ASP A 122 3.86 16.75 -1.83
C ASP A 122 3.11 16.05 -0.70
N THR A 123 2.46 14.93 -0.98
CA THR A 123 1.64 14.20 -0.01
C THR A 123 1.47 12.72 -0.40
N THR A 124 0.75 11.94 0.42
CA THR A 124 0.35 10.56 0.10
C THR A 124 -1.17 10.43 0.01
N LEU A 125 -1.68 9.35 -0.58
CA LEU A 125 -3.11 9.06 -0.57
C LEU A 125 -3.65 8.85 0.86
N ALA A 126 -2.81 8.38 1.79
CA ALA A 126 -3.20 8.22 3.20
C ALA A 126 -3.51 9.57 3.88
N ASP A 127 -2.85 10.64 3.45
CA ASP A 127 -3.00 11.98 4.02
C ASP A 127 -4.17 12.75 3.40
N VAL A 128 -4.71 12.26 2.28
CA VAL A 128 -5.88 12.85 1.62
C VAL A 128 -7.16 12.20 2.16
N LYS A 129 -8.11 13.02 2.60
CA LYS A 129 -9.43 12.55 3.01
C LYS A 129 -10.32 12.33 1.79
N TYR A 130 -10.93 11.15 1.68
CA TYR A 130 -11.96 10.89 0.67
C TYR A 130 -13.17 11.83 0.84
N GLN A 131 -13.63 12.40 -0.26
CA GLN A 131 -14.90 13.11 -0.39
C GLN A 131 -15.58 12.65 -1.68
N PRO A 132 -16.92 12.45 -1.70
CA PRO A 132 -17.63 12.03 -2.91
C PRO A 132 -17.86 13.22 -3.87
N ASP A 133 -16.78 13.82 -4.36
CA ASP A 133 -16.78 14.98 -5.27
C ASP A 133 -15.93 14.76 -6.52
N MET A 134 -16.13 15.62 -7.53
CA MET A 134 -15.45 15.52 -8.83
C MET A 134 -13.93 15.61 -8.73
N ARG A 135 -13.41 16.42 -7.79
CA ARG A 135 -11.96 16.57 -7.59
C ARG A 135 -11.35 15.26 -7.09
N THR A 136 -12.00 14.63 -6.13
CA THR A 136 -11.60 13.33 -5.58
C THR A 136 -11.73 12.23 -6.63
N TYR A 137 -12.76 12.26 -7.48
CA TYR A 137 -12.89 11.33 -8.59
C TYR A 137 -11.77 11.50 -9.63
N GLY A 138 -11.38 12.73 -9.97
CA GLY A 138 -10.19 13.00 -10.77
C GLY A 138 -8.91 12.39 -10.18
N LEU A 139 -8.72 12.51 -8.85
CA LEU A 139 -7.63 11.85 -8.13
C LEU A 139 -7.71 10.32 -8.25
N ILE A 140 -8.90 9.72 -8.05
CA ILE A 140 -9.10 8.27 -8.14
C ILE A 140 -8.70 7.75 -9.54
N LYS A 141 -9.08 8.46 -10.61
CA LYS A 141 -8.71 8.08 -11.99
C LYS A 141 -7.20 7.98 -12.14
N THR A 142 -6.47 9.01 -11.71
CA THR A 142 -5.01 9.04 -11.79
C THR A 142 -4.40 7.95 -10.93
N VAL A 143 -4.86 7.78 -9.68
CA VAL A 143 -4.36 6.71 -8.80
C VAL A 143 -4.57 5.33 -9.41
N LEU A 144 -5.77 5.02 -9.91
CA LEU A 144 -6.08 3.73 -10.53
C LEU A 144 -5.21 3.49 -11.78
N LYS A 145 -5.11 4.49 -12.65
CA LYS A 145 -4.29 4.41 -13.86
C LYS A 145 -2.84 4.08 -13.52
N GLU A 146 -2.23 4.87 -12.63
CA GLU A 146 -0.81 4.74 -12.33
C GLU A 146 -0.51 3.47 -11.53
N THR A 147 -1.40 3.06 -10.61
CA THR A 147 -1.22 1.80 -9.85
C THR A 147 -1.44 0.56 -10.70
N LEU A 148 -2.44 0.53 -11.59
CA LEU A 148 -2.61 -0.57 -12.54
C LEU A 148 -1.44 -0.62 -13.55
N THR A 149 -0.99 0.53 -14.06
CA THR A 149 0.20 0.60 -14.93
C THR A 149 1.43 0.06 -14.21
N SER A 150 1.61 0.39 -12.92
CA SER A 150 2.71 -0.17 -12.13
C SER A 150 2.64 -1.70 -11.98
N CYS A 151 1.43 -2.25 -11.82
CA CYS A 151 1.23 -3.70 -11.76
C CYS A 151 1.64 -4.37 -13.09
N ASP A 152 1.24 -3.77 -14.22
CA ASP A 152 1.57 -4.27 -15.56
C ASP A 152 3.07 -4.22 -15.85
N VAL A 153 3.74 -3.12 -15.47
CA VAL A 153 5.20 -3.00 -15.61
C VAL A 153 5.95 -4.04 -14.77
N LEU A 154 5.49 -4.32 -13.55
CA LEU A 154 6.09 -5.36 -12.71
C LEU A 154 5.79 -6.76 -13.23
N ASP A 155 4.59 -6.99 -13.78
CA ASP A 155 4.20 -8.25 -14.43
C ASP A 155 5.16 -8.59 -15.58
N GLY A 156 5.44 -7.62 -16.46
CA GLY A 156 6.42 -7.77 -17.55
C GLY A 156 7.85 -8.10 -17.09
N GLN A 157 8.16 -7.89 -15.81
CA GLN A 157 9.44 -8.22 -15.17
C GLN A 157 9.33 -9.37 -14.17
N GLN A 158 8.22 -10.12 -14.22
CA GLN A 158 7.94 -11.27 -13.34
C GLN A 158 8.01 -10.93 -11.84
N CYS A 159 7.75 -9.68 -11.49
CA CYS A 159 7.78 -9.18 -10.13
C CYS A 159 6.37 -8.78 -9.66
N VAL A 160 6.23 -8.67 -8.34
CA VAL A 160 5.03 -8.16 -7.68
C VAL A 160 5.44 -7.19 -6.57
N ASN A 161 4.72 -6.09 -6.44
CA ASN A 161 4.74 -5.27 -5.23
C ASN A 161 3.73 -5.84 -4.24
N THR A 162 4.22 -6.23 -3.06
CA THR A 162 3.36 -6.78 -2.00
C THR A 162 2.83 -5.72 -1.05
N ASP A 163 3.20 -4.44 -1.20
CA ASP A 163 2.88 -3.37 -0.24
C ASP A 163 2.10 -2.21 -0.86
N TYR A 164 1.09 -2.51 -1.68
CA TYR A 164 0.11 -1.49 -2.07
C TYR A 164 -0.72 -1.07 -0.84
N LYS A 165 -0.60 0.19 -0.47
CA LYS A 165 -1.35 0.86 0.60
C LYS A 165 -1.37 2.37 0.35
N PRO A 166 -2.31 3.13 0.94
CA PRO A 166 -2.45 4.55 0.65
C PRO A 166 -1.18 5.37 0.96
N ALA A 167 -0.41 4.98 1.98
CA ALA A 167 0.84 5.65 2.36
C ALA A 167 1.96 5.50 1.31
N ASN A 168 1.87 4.49 0.43
CA ASN A 168 2.84 4.24 -0.64
C ASN A 168 2.38 4.80 -1.99
N ILE A 169 1.22 5.45 -2.05
CA ILE A 169 0.76 6.17 -3.25
C ILE A 169 1.05 7.65 -3.04
N LEU A 170 2.05 8.15 -3.75
CA LEU A 170 2.58 9.50 -3.61
C LEU A 170 1.90 10.44 -4.59
N LEU A 171 1.59 11.66 -4.14
CA LEU A 171 0.75 12.60 -4.87
C LEU A 171 1.36 14.01 -4.90
N SER A 172 1.22 14.68 -6.04
CA SER A 172 1.53 16.10 -6.23
C SER A 172 0.49 16.76 -7.12
N GLY A 173 0.41 18.10 -7.08
CA GLY A 173 -0.50 18.86 -7.96
C GLY A 173 -2.00 18.67 -7.66
N ILE A 174 -2.35 18.15 -6.47
CA ILE A 174 -3.76 17.94 -6.11
C ILE A 174 -4.52 19.27 -6.06
N GLU A 175 -3.91 20.33 -5.53
CA GLU A 175 -4.53 21.67 -5.42
C GLU A 175 -4.66 22.38 -6.77
N THR A 176 -3.85 22.01 -7.76
CA THR A 176 -3.87 22.64 -9.08
C THR A 176 -4.76 21.89 -10.08
N GLY A 177 -5.35 20.76 -9.68
CA GLY A 177 -6.14 19.88 -10.55
C GLY A 177 -5.30 19.01 -11.51
N HIS A 178 -4.00 19.27 -11.62
CA HIS A 178 -3.06 18.48 -12.41
C HIS A 178 -2.40 17.41 -11.53
N VAL A 179 -3.21 16.44 -11.11
CA VAL A 179 -2.78 15.38 -10.19
C VAL A 179 -1.69 14.52 -10.85
N ILE A 180 -0.57 14.39 -10.15
CA ILE A 180 0.46 13.38 -10.40
C ILE A 180 0.30 12.32 -9.31
N ALA A 181 0.19 11.05 -9.70
CA ALA A 181 0.24 9.92 -8.77
C ALA A 181 1.39 8.99 -9.14
N LYS A 182 2.11 8.50 -8.13
CA LYS A 182 3.21 7.55 -8.32
C LYS A 182 3.24 6.52 -7.20
N VAL A 183 3.61 5.29 -7.53
CA VAL A 183 3.91 4.24 -6.57
C VAL A 183 5.30 4.51 -5.99
N GLY A 184 5.35 4.61 -4.67
CA GLY A 184 6.58 4.68 -3.88
C GLY A 184 6.84 3.39 -3.10
N ASP A 185 7.94 3.41 -2.36
CA ASP A 185 8.45 2.31 -1.50
C ASP A 185 8.48 0.95 -2.20
N LEU A 186 9.56 0.70 -2.95
CA LEU A 186 9.73 -0.54 -3.71
C LEU A 186 10.50 -1.61 -2.92
N GLY A 187 10.69 -1.45 -1.61
CA GLY A 187 11.47 -2.39 -0.79
C GLY A 187 10.85 -3.79 -0.65
N LEU A 188 9.56 -3.91 -1.00
CA LEU A 188 8.78 -5.15 -1.02
C LEU A 188 8.29 -5.53 -2.42
N VAL A 189 8.98 -5.04 -3.45
CA VAL A 189 8.94 -5.62 -4.80
C VAL A 189 9.84 -6.85 -4.83
N VAL A 190 9.27 -7.98 -5.22
CA VAL A 190 9.92 -9.29 -5.21
C VAL A 190 9.48 -10.10 -6.43
N PRO A 191 10.20 -11.17 -6.81
CA PRO A 191 9.70 -12.11 -7.81
C PRO A 191 8.31 -12.65 -7.44
N ALA A 192 7.45 -12.82 -8.44
CA ALA A 192 6.12 -13.39 -8.24
C ALA A 192 6.22 -14.80 -7.61
N GLY A 193 5.39 -15.07 -6.59
CA GLY A 193 5.42 -16.34 -5.87
C GLY A 193 6.45 -16.40 -4.73
N TYR A 194 7.26 -15.37 -4.52
CA TYR A 194 8.34 -15.40 -3.51
C TYR A 194 7.85 -15.21 -2.07
N LEU A 195 6.94 -14.25 -1.83
CA LEU A 195 6.45 -13.92 -0.49
C LEU A 195 5.05 -14.46 -0.22
N PHE A 196 4.86 -14.96 1.00
CA PHE A 196 3.59 -15.40 1.58
C PHE A 196 3.21 -14.43 2.71
N ASN A 197 1.91 -14.20 2.94
CA ASN A 197 1.41 -13.35 4.03
C ASN A 197 2.03 -11.93 4.11
N ALA A 198 2.52 -11.39 3.00
CA ALA A 198 3.25 -10.12 2.98
C ALA A 198 2.34 -8.89 2.80
N GLN A 199 1.21 -9.04 2.10
CA GLN A 199 0.32 -7.91 1.86
C GLN A 199 -0.26 -7.34 3.16
N PRO A 200 -0.39 -6.01 3.29
CA PRO A 200 -1.10 -5.38 4.40
C PRO A 200 -2.48 -6.01 4.58
N TYR A 201 -2.90 -6.23 5.82
CA TYR A 201 -4.14 -6.98 6.12
C TYR A 201 -5.38 -6.49 5.36
N ALA A 202 -5.54 -5.19 5.17
CA ALA A 202 -6.68 -4.61 4.46
C ALA A 202 -6.60 -4.78 2.93
N MET A 203 -5.40 -4.97 2.38
CA MET A 203 -5.13 -5.10 0.95
C MET A 203 -4.75 -6.54 0.56
N ARG A 204 -4.71 -7.46 1.53
CA ARG A 204 -4.33 -8.85 1.31
C ARG A 204 -5.42 -9.59 0.55
N ALA A 205 -5.02 -10.29 -0.50
CA ALA A 205 -5.93 -11.03 -1.35
C ALA A 205 -6.44 -12.31 -0.66
N PRO A 206 -7.65 -12.79 -1.02
CA PRO A 206 -8.26 -13.95 -0.39
C PRO A 206 -7.39 -15.20 -0.48
N GLU A 207 -6.77 -15.44 -1.63
CA GLU A 207 -5.86 -16.56 -1.85
C GLU A 207 -4.60 -16.51 -0.98
N VAL A 208 -4.13 -15.30 -0.64
CA VAL A 208 -2.95 -15.12 0.21
C VAL A 208 -3.30 -15.43 1.67
N PHE A 209 -4.50 -15.08 2.13
CA PHE A 209 -5.01 -15.54 3.44
C PHE A 209 -5.14 -17.07 3.51
N LEU A 210 -5.41 -17.73 2.39
CA LEU A 210 -5.46 -19.19 2.28
C LEU A 210 -4.06 -19.83 2.10
N GLY A 211 -2.99 -19.06 2.32
CA GLY A 211 -1.63 -19.57 2.34
C GLY A 211 -0.94 -19.67 0.98
N GLN A 212 -1.54 -19.12 -0.08
CA GLN A 212 -0.88 -18.97 -1.38
C GLN A 212 0.09 -17.79 -1.37
N ALA A 213 1.06 -17.82 -2.28
CA ALA A 213 2.02 -16.74 -2.43
C ALA A 213 1.40 -15.52 -3.12
N CYS A 214 2.02 -14.35 -2.94
CA CYS A 214 1.65 -13.15 -3.67
C CYS A 214 2.03 -13.30 -5.15
N THR A 215 1.07 -13.05 -6.04
CA THR A 215 1.18 -13.23 -7.49
C THR A 215 0.58 -12.03 -8.23
N LYS A 216 0.58 -12.07 -9.57
CA LYS A 216 0.06 -10.97 -10.40
C LYS A 216 -1.42 -10.65 -10.08
N PRO A 217 -2.33 -11.63 -9.97
CA PRO A 217 -3.71 -11.36 -9.55
C PRO A 217 -3.79 -10.71 -8.16
N SER A 218 -2.96 -11.10 -7.20
CA SER A 218 -3.05 -10.55 -5.84
C SER A 218 -2.72 -9.05 -5.79
N GLN A 219 -1.91 -8.53 -6.74
CA GLN A 219 -1.67 -7.09 -6.87
C GLN A 219 -2.92 -6.32 -7.31
N VAL A 220 -3.66 -6.85 -8.29
CA VAL A 220 -4.90 -6.24 -8.79
C VAL A 220 -5.93 -6.14 -7.66
N TRP A 221 -6.05 -7.20 -6.84
CA TRP A 221 -6.86 -7.14 -5.63
C TRP A 221 -6.38 -6.05 -4.66
N ALA A 222 -5.07 -6.01 -4.38
CA ALA A 222 -4.52 -5.06 -3.41
C ALA A 222 -4.77 -3.60 -3.80
N VAL A 223 -4.70 -3.26 -5.09
CA VAL A 223 -5.05 -1.92 -5.61
C VAL A 223 -6.52 -1.59 -5.36
N ALA A 224 -7.44 -2.51 -5.69
CA ALA A 224 -8.87 -2.28 -5.49
C ALA A 224 -9.25 -2.22 -4.00
N ALA A 225 -8.68 -3.13 -3.19
CA ALA A 225 -8.90 -3.16 -1.75
C ALA A 225 -8.33 -1.91 -1.07
N MET A 226 -7.19 -1.41 -1.54
CA MET A 226 -6.62 -0.14 -1.10
C MET A 226 -7.59 1.01 -1.34
N LEU A 227 -8.12 1.13 -2.57
CA LEU A 227 -9.04 2.20 -2.92
C LEU A 227 -10.35 2.09 -2.13
N LEU A 228 -10.91 0.89 -2.02
CA LEU A 228 -12.13 0.64 -1.24
C LEU A 228 -11.94 1.01 0.24
N CYS A 229 -10.81 0.66 0.85
CA CYS A 229 -10.53 1.00 2.25
C CYS A 229 -10.26 2.49 2.45
N TRP A 230 -9.70 3.18 1.45
CA TRP A 230 -9.53 4.63 1.50
C TRP A 230 -10.88 5.35 1.44
N ILE A 231 -11.79 4.90 0.56
CA ILE A 231 -13.16 5.41 0.45
C ILE A 231 -13.98 5.07 1.71
N LYS A 232 -13.82 3.85 2.22
CA LYS A 232 -14.58 3.30 3.34
C LYS A 232 -13.67 2.62 4.36
N PRO A 233 -13.07 3.39 5.28
CA PRO A 233 -12.19 2.86 6.30
C PRO A 233 -12.86 1.77 7.15
N GLY A 234 -12.10 0.72 7.47
CA GLY A 234 -12.54 -0.38 8.33
C GLY A 234 -13.37 -1.48 7.65
N VAL A 235 -13.76 -1.31 6.36
CA VAL A 235 -14.52 -2.36 5.64
C VAL A 235 -13.72 -3.65 5.45
N LEU A 236 -12.39 -3.54 5.29
CA LEU A 236 -11.45 -4.66 5.30
C LEU A 236 -10.34 -4.39 6.32
N GLY A 237 -9.53 -5.41 6.59
CA GLY A 237 -8.41 -5.32 7.51
C GLY A 237 -8.77 -5.55 8.99
N ALA A 238 -7.74 -5.48 9.83
CA ALA A 238 -7.79 -5.89 11.23
C ALA A 238 -7.75 -4.72 12.23
N GLY A 239 -7.99 -3.48 11.80
CA GLY A 239 -7.85 -2.30 12.67
C GLY A 239 -8.81 -2.28 13.87
N ASP A 240 -9.93 -2.98 13.76
CA ASP A 240 -10.97 -3.18 14.78
C ASP A 240 -11.03 -4.63 15.25
N SER A 241 -9.98 -5.41 14.99
CA SER A 241 -9.88 -6.77 15.49
C SER A 241 -9.69 -6.76 17.01
N PRO A 242 -10.35 -7.66 17.76
CA PRO A 242 -10.24 -7.69 19.21
C PRO A 242 -8.86 -8.12 19.70
N HIS A 243 -8.08 -8.86 18.89
CA HIS A 243 -6.77 -9.35 19.30
C HIS A 243 -5.85 -9.67 18.09
N PRO A 244 -4.54 -9.30 18.12
CA PRO A 244 -3.62 -9.55 17.02
C PRO A 244 -3.54 -11.00 16.51
N TYR A 245 -3.65 -11.98 17.41
CA TYR A 245 -3.64 -13.41 17.06
C TYR A 245 -4.83 -13.87 16.21
N VAL A 246 -5.89 -13.08 16.12
CA VAL A 246 -7.06 -13.41 15.30
C VAL A 246 -7.22 -12.46 14.11
N ASN A 247 -6.22 -11.63 13.82
CA ASN A 247 -6.27 -10.66 12.72
C ASN A 247 -6.55 -11.32 11.37
N GLU A 248 -5.93 -12.47 11.08
CA GLU A 248 -6.17 -13.19 9.82
C GLU A 248 -7.62 -13.66 9.71
N ALA A 249 -8.10 -14.38 10.73
CA ALA A 249 -9.49 -14.83 10.80
C ALA A 249 -10.49 -13.67 10.70
N TRP A 250 -10.20 -12.56 11.37
CA TRP A 250 -11.02 -11.35 11.34
C TRP A 250 -11.11 -10.74 9.94
N CYS A 251 -9.97 -10.59 9.25
CA CYS A 251 -9.94 -10.13 7.87
C CYS A 251 -10.71 -11.06 6.94
N MET A 252 -10.50 -12.37 7.06
CA MET A 252 -11.21 -13.37 6.26
C MET A 252 -12.72 -13.31 6.50
N ALA A 253 -13.16 -13.15 7.75
CA ALA A 253 -14.57 -12.96 8.07
C ALA A 253 -15.16 -11.74 7.37
N LYS A 254 -14.46 -10.60 7.36
CA LYS A 254 -14.91 -9.39 6.66
C LYS A 254 -14.98 -9.58 5.14
N ILE A 255 -13.98 -10.21 4.54
CA ILE A 255 -14.00 -10.55 3.10
C ILE A 255 -15.20 -11.47 2.80
N LYS A 256 -15.46 -12.49 3.63
CA LYS A 256 -16.62 -13.39 3.48
C LYS A 256 -17.96 -12.65 3.58
N ARG A 257 -18.06 -11.62 4.41
CA ARG A 257 -19.27 -10.79 4.54
C ARG A 257 -19.47 -9.89 3.31
N LEU A 258 -18.38 -9.31 2.82
CA LEU A 258 -18.39 -8.46 1.63
C LEU A 258 -18.65 -9.27 0.35
N PHE A 259 -18.11 -10.48 0.27
CA PHE A 259 -18.24 -11.44 -0.83
C PHE A 259 -18.77 -12.79 -0.33
N PRO A 260 -20.10 -12.94 -0.15
CA PRO A 260 -20.69 -14.16 0.40
C PRO A 260 -20.42 -15.43 -0.40
N ASN A 261 -20.13 -15.30 -1.69
CA ASN A 261 -19.75 -16.40 -2.57
C ASN A 261 -18.32 -16.91 -2.35
N TRP A 262 -17.46 -16.18 -1.63
CA TRP A 262 -16.12 -16.67 -1.34
C TRP A 262 -16.15 -17.93 -0.47
N TYR A 263 -15.58 -19.01 -0.97
CA TYR A 263 -15.43 -20.24 -0.20
C TYR A 263 -14.23 -20.14 0.74
N ILE A 264 -14.50 -20.26 2.04
CA ILE A 264 -13.46 -20.48 3.05
C ILE A 264 -13.48 -21.98 3.34
N PRO A 265 -12.37 -22.72 3.15
CA PRO A 265 -12.31 -24.15 3.43
C PRO A 265 -12.55 -24.41 4.92
N THR A 266 -13.14 -25.57 5.21
CA THR A 266 -13.26 -26.08 6.57
C THR A 266 -11.88 -26.45 7.14
N PRO A 267 -11.73 -26.54 8.47
CA PRO A 267 -10.46 -26.93 9.09
C PRO A 267 -9.93 -28.30 8.63
N ASP A 268 -10.80 -29.20 8.16
CA ASP A 268 -10.39 -30.51 7.67
C ASP A 268 -9.84 -30.49 6.24
N GLU A 269 -10.13 -29.43 5.47
CA GLU A 269 -9.67 -29.25 4.09
C GLU A 269 -8.31 -28.52 3.99
N VAL A 270 -7.73 -28.10 5.13
CA VAL A 270 -6.44 -27.40 5.15
C VAL A 270 -5.43 -28.14 6.01
N GLU A 271 -4.19 -28.29 5.54
CA GLU A 271 -3.18 -29.07 6.27
C GLU A 271 -2.47 -28.26 7.36
N ARG A 272 -2.19 -26.98 7.11
CA ARG A 272 -1.39 -26.13 8.00
C ARG A 272 -2.16 -25.82 9.30
N PRO A 273 -1.64 -26.19 10.49
CA PRO A 273 -2.37 -26.00 11.76
C PRO A 273 -2.77 -24.55 12.04
N THR A 274 -1.91 -23.58 11.73
CA THR A 274 -2.22 -22.15 11.88
C THR A 274 -3.38 -21.71 10.98
N LEU A 275 -3.43 -22.24 9.76
CA LEU A 275 -4.51 -21.98 8.82
C LEU A 275 -5.82 -22.65 9.26
N LYS A 276 -5.76 -23.87 9.85
CA LYS A 276 -6.93 -24.55 10.44
C LYS A 276 -7.67 -23.64 11.42
N SER A 277 -6.94 -23.09 12.39
CA SER A 277 -7.52 -22.17 13.37
C SER A 277 -8.04 -20.89 12.70
N ALA A 278 -7.30 -20.33 11.75
CA ALA A 278 -7.72 -19.11 11.06
C ALA A 278 -9.04 -19.29 10.30
N VAL A 279 -9.21 -20.40 9.56
CA VAL A 279 -10.44 -20.66 8.81
C VAL A 279 -11.62 -20.96 9.73
N GLU A 280 -11.39 -21.70 10.82
CA GLU A 280 -12.42 -21.98 11.84
C GLU A 280 -12.97 -20.68 12.44
N PHE A 281 -12.07 -19.83 12.93
CA PHE A 281 -12.45 -18.54 13.51
C PHE A 281 -13.05 -17.60 12.46
N ALA A 282 -12.57 -17.60 11.22
CA ALA A 282 -13.14 -16.76 10.17
C ALA A 282 -14.61 -17.10 9.90
N ILE A 283 -14.93 -18.40 9.78
CA ILE A 283 -16.29 -18.88 9.58
C ILE A 283 -17.17 -18.46 10.77
N ARG A 284 -16.69 -18.67 12.00
CA ARG A 284 -17.40 -18.29 13.23
C ARG A 284 -17.64 -16.78 13.32
N PHE A 285 -16.59 -15.97 13.17
CA PHE A 285 -16.69 -14.51 13.25
C PHE A 285 -17.61 -13.92 12.18
N SER A 286 -17.66 -14.51 10.99
CA SER A 286 -18.58 -14.07 9.93
C SER A 286 -20.07 -14.27 10.29
N LYS A 287 -20.37 -15.07 11.31
CA LYS A 287 -21.73 -15.40 11.75
C LYS A 287 -22.09 -14.83 13.11
N GLU A 288 -21.11 -14.67 13.99
CA GLU A 288 -21.34 -14.39 15.42
C GLU A 288 -20.87 -12.99 15.83
N GLU A 289 -19.85 -12.43 15.19
CA GLU A 289 -19.25 -11.16 15.63
C GLU A 289 -19.96 -9.95 15.02
N LEU A 290 -20.31 -8.99 15.88
CA LEU A 290 -21.13 -7.83 15.50
C LEU A 290 -20.52 -7.00 14.37
N ILE A 291 -19.21 -6.74 14.44
CA ILE A 291 -18.52 -5.88 13.46
C ILE A 291 -18.49 -6.53 12.07
N PRO A 292 -17.96 -7.76 11.88
CA PRO A 292 -18.08 -8.46 10.60
C PRO A 292 -19.54 -8.58 10.14
N GLN A 293 -20.48 -8.91 11.03
CA GLN A 293 -21.89 -9.04 10.65
C GLN A 293 -22.51 -7.74 10.10
N ALA A 294 -22.10 -6.58 10.62
CA ALA A 294 -22.57 -5.29 10.14
C ALA A 294 -22.15 -4.99 8.69
N ILE A 295 -21.10 -5.66 8.18
CA ILE A 295 -20.68 -5.58 6.79
C ILE A 295 -21.71 -6.32 5.92
N SER A 296 -22.29 -5.57 4.99
CA SER A 296 -23.18 -6.04 3.95
C SER A 296 -22.38 -6.50 2.72
N PRO A 297 -23.02 -7.19 1.76
CA PRO A 297 -22.38 -7.50 0.49
C PRO A 297 -21.92 -6.23 -0.26
N PHE A 298 -20.89 -6.37 -1.09
CA PHE A 298 -20.19 -5.28 -1.80
C PHE A 298 -21.12 -4.23 -2.43
N GLU A 299 -22.18 -4.65 -3.11
CA GLU A 299 -23.14 -3.73 -3.75
C GLU A 299 -23.81 -2.79 -2.74
N LYS A 300 -24.19 -3.30 -1.58
CA LYS A 300 -24.82 -2.48 -0.53
C LYS A 300 -23.77 -1.61 0.18
N GLU A 301 -22.57 -2.12 0.42
CA GLU A 301 -21.52 -1.34 1.09
C GLU A 301 -21.01 -0.17 0.24
N SER A 302 -20.89 -0.37 -1.08
CA SER A 302 -20.51 0.69 -2.02
C SER A 302 -21.59 1.77 -2.14
N GLN A 303 -22.87 1.41 -2.07
CA GLN A 303 -23.97 2.38 -2.01
C GLN A 303 -23.94 3.24 -0.73
N LYS A 304 -23.58 2.67 0.43
CA LYS A 304 -23.51 3.41 1.70
C LYS A 304 -22.52 4.58 1.70
N VAL A 305 -21.55 4.58 0.78
CA VAL A 305 -20.54 5.63 0.64
C VAL A 305 -20.59 6.33 -0.73
N ASN A 306 -21.70 6.17 -1.45
CA ASN A 306 -21.97 6.83 -2.72
C ASN A 306 -20.87 6.61 -3.79
N ILE A 307 -20.28 5.41 -3.86
CA ILE A 307 -19.35 5.06 -4.94
C ILE A 307 -20.11 5.15 -6.28
N PRO A 308 -19.63 5.96 -7.26
CA PRO A 308 -20.23 6.04 -8.58
C PRO A 308 -20.29 4.67 -9.26
N GLU A 309 -21.31 4.47 -10.10
CA GLU A 309 -21.56 3.18 -10.76
C GLU A 309 -20.36 2.69 -11.56
N GLN A 310 -19.74 3.55 -12.37
CA GLN A 310 -18.58 3.20 -13.19
C GLN A 310 -17.40 2.72 -12.34
N LEU A 311 -17.15 3.39 -11.21
CA LEU A 311 -16.09 2.98 -10.29
C LEU A 311 -16.44 1.68 -9.56
N ARG A 312 -17.72 1.49 -9.19
CA ARG A 312 -18.20 0.27 -8.57
C ARG A 312 -18.05 -0.93 -9.50
N ASP A 313 -18.39 -0.76 -10.78
CA ASP A 313 -18.26 -1.80 -11.81
C ASP A 313 -16.80 -2.18 -12.04
N LEU A 314 -15.89 -1.20 -12.12
CA LEU A 314 -14.47 -1.45 -12.19
C LEU A 314 -13.96 -2.21 -10.96
N LEU A 315 -14.34 -1.78 -9.76
CA LEU A 315 -13.97 -2.46 -8.51
C LEU A 315 -14.52 -3.90 -8.45
N ARG A 316 -15.72 -4.16 -9.01
CA ARG A 316 -16.31 -5.50 -9.08
C ARG A 316 -15.44 -6.46 -9.89
N LEU A 317 -14.84 -5.99 -10.98
CA LEU A 317 -13.92 -6.79 -11.79
C LEU A 317 -12.57 -7.06 -11.12
N MET A 318 -12.10 -6.14 -10.27
CA MET A 318 -10.82 -6.28 -9.59
C MET A 318 -10.93 -7.10 -8.30
N LEU A 319 -12.04 -6.96 -7.56
CA LEU A 319 -12.30 -7.65 -6.29
C LEU A 319 -12.93 -9.04 -6.50
N VAL A 320 -12.44 -9.79 -7.48
CA VAL A 320 -12.83 -11.17 -7.72
C VAL A 320 -12.06 -12.08 -6.76
N VAL A 321 -12.78 -12.88 -5.97
CA VAL A 321 -12.21 -13.69 -4.89
C VAL A 321 -11.46 -14.93 -5.39
N ASN A 322 -11.81 -15.44 -6.59
CA ASN A 322 -11.05 -16.48 -7.27
C ASN A 322 -9.91 -15.83 -8.09
N PRO A 323 -8.63 -16.04 -7.76
CA PRO A 323 -7.52 -15.41 -8.47
C PRO A 323 -7.42 -15.82 -9.95
N SER A 324 -7.92 -17.00 -10.34
CA SER A 324 -7.89 -17.46 -11.74
C SER A 324 -8.90 -16.76 -12.64
N GLU A 325 -9.95 -16.17 -12.05
CA GLU A 325 -10.97 -15.38 -12.75
C GLU A 325 -10.67 -13.88 -12.72
N ARG A 326 -9.71 -13.46 -11.89
CA ARG A 326 -9.35 -12.05 -11.73
C ARG A 326 -8.51 -11.60 -12.94
N PRO A 327 -8.90 -10.51 -13.63
CA PRO A 327 -8.15 -10.05 -14.80
C PRO A 327 -6.72 -9.61 -14.43
N SER A 328 -5.82 -9.67 -15.41
CA SER A 328 -4.49 -9.06 -15.29
C SER A 328 -4.59 -7.53 -15.28
N ALA A 329 -3.54 -6.85 -14.83
CA ALA A 329 -3.49 -5.40 -14.86
C ALA A 329 -3.60 -4.83 -16.28
N SER A 330 -2.96 -5.46 -17.28
CA SER A 330 -3.10 -5.05 -18.69
C SER A 330 -4.53 -5.20 -19.20
N ALA A 331 -5.20 -6.31 -18.85
CA ALA A 331 -6.59 -6.54 -19.23
C ALA A 331 -7.53 -5.52 -18.56
N MET A 332 -7.26 -5.16 -17.30
CA MET A 332 -7.99 -4.09 -16.60
C MET A 332 -7.81 -2.74 -17.28
N LEU A 333 -6.58 -2.35 -17.63
CA LEU A 333 -6.30 -1.08 -18.31
C LEU A 333 -6.96 -1.00 -19.69
N GLY A 334 -7.12 -2.14 -20.37
CA GLY A 334 -7.84 -2.24 -21.65
C GLY A 334 -9.34 -2.49 -21.55
N SER A 335 -9.92 -2.52 -20.35
CA SER A 335 -11.32 -2.88 -20.14
C SER A 335 -12.27 -1.70 -20.42
N ARG A 336 -13.52 -2.02 -20.77
CA ARG A 336 -14.57 -1.00 -21.00
C ARG A 336 -14.92 -0.25 -19.72
N GLU A 337 -14.86 -0.93 -18.59
CA GLU A 337 -15.13 -0.38 -17.25
C GLU A 337 -14.05 0.62 -16.86
N PHE A 338 -12.78 0.33 -17.17
CA PHE A 338 -11.70 1.29 -16.93
C PHE A 338 -11.89 2.52 -17.81
N GLN A 339 -12.20 2.35 -19.09
CA GLN A 339 -12.51 3.46 -19.99
C GLN A 339 -13.72 4.28 -19.51
N ALA A 340 -14.79 3.62 -19.05
CA ALA A 340 -15.98 4.30 -18.52
C ALA A 340 -15.64 5.16 -17.29
N VAL A 341 -14.74 4.69 -16.41
CA VAL A 341 -14.22 5.51 -15.32
C VAL A 341 -13.43 6.71 -15.86
N GLN A 342 -12.60 6.51 -16.89
CA GLN A 342 -11.85 7.59 -17.53
C GLN A 342 -12.75 8.66 -18.19
N ASP A 343 -13.91 8.27 -18.72
CA ASP A 343 -14.80 9.18 -19.43
C ASP A 343 -15.80 9.89 -18.49
N ALA A 344 -16.34 9.18 -17.49
CA ALA A 344 -17.46 9.68 -16.68
C ALA A 344 -17.08 10.69 -15.58
N MET A 345 -15.82 10.74 -15.18
CA MET A 345 -15.36 11.53 -14.03
C MET A 345 -14.58 12.79 -14.46
N ILE A 346 -15.14 13.60 -15.38
CA ILE A 346 -14.57 14.88 -15.84
C ILE A 346 -15.26 16.05 -15.13
#